data_AF-F4Q891-F1
#
_entry.id   AF-F4Q891-F1
#
_cell.length_a   1.000
_cell.length_b   1.000
_cell.length_c   1.000
_cell.angle_alpha   90.00
_cell.angle_beta   90.00
_cell.angle_gamma   90.00
#
_symmetry.space_group_name_H-M   'P 1'
#
loop_
_entity.id
_entity.type
_entity.pdbx_description
1 polymer ?
#
loop_
_entity_poly.entity_id
_entity_poly.type
_entity_poly.pdbx_seq_one_letter_code
_entity_poly.pdbx_strand_id
1 'polypeptide(L)'
;MTNDNTIEQYRVYHDNIMNRGDPLVRLFHCQHVPVETYLDQPLFVEMVVDPPAEHILANIGEYLSGVKKRRLVEWYLEYIESQTDRYLIDQAHFNFSVIPVMYIDTPPSSMSEIERDLAIVRSYLDDLNPLNNNKTQNGSGSSGGSSSGLSTTSSPIQHDTMVYKKLVEPIRKIVQSEIDTVKREFELVLWHLLNKLCIELGAHGLQVKHPLRVGRSFKRFYESCQKSIQQLLAMGAQSHHRLQLDQLNEIVGDLLHLDMMEHMDKTFFTVDHRLLSQDNPIVGVVGMIVNRLQRLENELKTINQHWSGKLLPQTNNNNNIINTNNNHNHNNINYINNNHINNNNINNYNNNYNNNNNNNNNNNYNNNNNYNNISPRLNQ
;
A
#
# COMPACT_ATOMS: atom_id res chain seq x y z
N MET A 1 -16.00 30.57 39.41
CA MET A 1 -16.75 30.42 40.67
C MET A 1 -17.73 29.28 40.48
N THR A 2 -17.22 28.07 40.62
CA THR A 2 -17.91 26.81 40.31
C THR A 2 -17.20 25.71 41.11
N ASN A 3 -17.99 24.79 41.67
CA ASN A 3 -17.62 23.46 42.18
C ASN A 3 -17.16 23.24 43.64
N ASP A 4 -17.37 24.16 44.58
CA ASP A 4 -17.26 23.78 46.01
C ASP A 4 -18.48 22.99 46.53
N ASN A 5 -19.64 23.11 45.87
CA ASN A 5 -20.86 22.42 46.30
C ASN A 5 -20.86 20.90 45.99
N THR A 6 -20.10 20.45 45.01
CA THR A 6 -20.08 19.03 44.59
C THR A 6 -19.25 18.15 45.52
N ILE A 7 -18.17 18.69 46.10
CA ILE A 7 -17.33 17.98 47.05
C ILE A 7 -18.07 17.75 48.37
N GLU A 8 -18.82 18.75 48.83
CA GLU A 8 -19.55 18.65 50.09
C GLU A 8 -20.77 17.74 49.98
N GLN A 9 -21.43 17.71 48.82
CA GLN A 9 -22.47 16.72 48.53
C GLN A 9 -21.92 15.29 48.54
N TYR A 10 -20.69 15.06 48.07
CA TYR A 10 -20.05 13.75 48.10
C TYR A 10 -19.69 13.29 49.51
N ARG A 11 -19.20 14.21 50.36
CA ARG A 11 -18.89 13.91 51.77
C ARG A 11 -20.13 13.52 52.56
N VAL A 12 -21.21 14.29 52.43
CA VAL A 12 -22.48 13.99 53.10
C VAL A 12 -23.07 12.66 52.62
N TYR A 13 -22.91 12.32 51.35
CA TYR A 13 -23.36 11.03 50.81
C TYR A 13 -22.53 9.86 51.34
N HIS A 14 -21.20 10.00 51.39
CA HIS A 14 -20.28 9.00 51.93
C HIS A 14 -20.55 8.70 53.42
N ASP A 15 -20.75 9.74 54.23
CA ASP A 15 -21.00 9.58 55.67
C ASP A 15 -22.38 8.96 55.96
N ASN A 16 -23.37 9.22 55.10
CA ASN A 16 -24.67 8.56 55.17
C ASN A 16 -24.61 7.06 54.83
N ILE A 17 -23.73 6.65 53.91
CA ILE A 17 -23.51 5.24 53.58
C ILE A 17 -22.82 4.52 54.74
N MET A 18 -21.80 5.13 55.35
CA MET A 18 -21.07 4.54 56.47
C MET A 18 -21.94 4.36 57.72
N ASN A 19 -22.86 5.30 58.00
CA ASN A 19 -23.68 5.27 59.22
C ASN A 19 -24.95 4.43 59.11
N ARG A 20 -25.40 4.05 57.91
CA ARG A 20 -26.65 3.28 57.72
C ARG A 20 -26.53 1.78 57.98
N GLY A 21 -25.35 1.27 58.32
CA GLY A 21 -25.16 -0.15 58.61
C GLY A 21 -25.58 -1.05 57.45
N ASP A 22 -25.43 -0.56 56.21
CA ASP A 22 -25.84 -1.24 55.00
C ASP A 22 -24.97 -2.51 54.81
N PRO A 23 -25.56 -3.72 54.72
CA PRO A 23 -24.81 -4.99 54.69
C PRO A 23 -23.85 -5.12 53.50
N LEU A 24 -23.98 -4.30 52.46
CA LEU A 24 -23.07 -4.27 51.31
C LEU A 24 -21.73 -3.57 51.58
N VAL A 25 -21.56 -2.86 52.70
CA VAL A 25 -20.28 -2.22 53.09
C VAL A 25 -19.43 -3.13 53.99
N ARG A 26 -19.93 -4.33 54.36
CA ARG A 26 -19.20 -5.33 55.16
C ARG A 26 -18.32 -6.30 54.35
N LEU A 27 -18.18 -6.08 53.05
CA LEU A 27 -17.20 -6.72 52.17
C LEU A 27 -16.36 -5.56 51.63
N PHE A 28 -15.32 -5.09 52.33
CA PHE A 28 -13.96 -5.60 52.22
C PHE A 28 -13.20 -5.23 53.50
N HIS A 29 -13.23 -6.11 54.51
CA HIS A 29 -12.05 -6.23 55.36
C HIS A 29 -10.98 -6.89 54.49
N CYS A 30 -10.22 -6.07 53.74
CA CYS A 30 -8.94 -6.51 53.21
C CYS A 30 -8.09 -6.86 54.42
N GLN A 31 -8.08 -8.14 54.80
CA GLN A 31 -6.96 -8.69 55.52
C GLN A 31 -5.74 -8.35 54.66
N HIS A 32 -4.79 -7.61 55.24
CA HIS A 32 -3.44 -7.50 54.71
C HIS A 32 -2.81 -8.90 54.74
N VAL A 33 -3.25 -9.76 53.83
CA VAL A 33 -2.45 -10.89 53.41
C VAL A 33 -1.39 -10.25 52.53
N PRO A 34 -0.10 -10.32 52.89
CA PRO A 34 0.95 -9.94 51.96
C PRO A 34 0.79 -10.87 50.75
N VAL A 35 0.21 -10.32 49.68
CA VAL A 35 0.35 -10.93 48.36
C VAL A 35 1.83 -10.75 48.06
N GLU A 36 2.58 -11.85 48.09
CA GLU A 36 3.89 -11.91 47.43
C GLU A 36 3.62 -11.62 45.95
N THR A 37 3.59 -10.34 45.59
CA THR A 37 3.69 -9.93 44.21
C THR A 37 5.09 -10.35 43.78
N TYR A 38 5.18 -11.49 43.11
CA TYR A 38 6.29 -11.84 42.25
C TYR A 38 6.32 -10.79 41.12
N LEU A 39 6.88 -9.63 41.44
CA LEU A 39 7.07 -8.49 40.57
C LEU A 39 8.46 -8.54 39.92
N ASP A 40 8.98 -9.75 39.67
CA ASP A 40 10.33 -9.99 39.14
C ASP A 40 10.35 -10.87 37.88
N GLN A 41 9.21 -10.99 37.18
CA GLN A 41 9.29 -11.27 35.76
C GLN A 41 8.83 -10.02 35.02
N PRO A 42 9.72 -9.31 34.30
CA PRO A 42 9.27 -8.31 33.37
C PRO A 42 8.25 -9.00 32.46
N LEU A 43 7.10 -8.36 32.26
CA LEU A 43 6.21 -8.71 31.17
C LEU A 43 7.07 -8.67 29.91
N PHE A 44 7.60 -9.83 29.52
CA PHE A 44 8.11 -10.07 28.19
C PHE A 44 6.87 -9.99 27.32
N VAL A 45 6.51 -8.75 26.96
CA VAL A 45 6.00 -8.49 25.62
C VAL A 45 6.90 -9.32 24.74
N GLU A 46 6.31 -10.27 24.01
CA GLU A 46 6.99 -11.15 23.08
C GLU A 46 7.83 -10.25 22.17
N MET A 47 9.07 -9.98 22.60
CA MET A 47 9.98 -9.13 21.89
C MET A 47 10.31 -10.00 20.71
N VAL A 48 9.86 -9.57 19.53
CA VAL A 48 10.46 -9.98 18.27
C VAL A 48 11.95 -10.00 18.54
N VAL A 49 12.52 -11.22 18.58
CA VAL A 49 13.93 -11.39 18.92
C VAL A 49 14.66 -10.81 17.73
N ASP A 50 14.96 -9.51 17.83
CA ASP A 50 15.71 -8.81 16.80
C ASP A 50 16.96 -9.65 16.54
N PRO A 51 17.31 -9.93 15.26
CA PRO A 51 18.53 -10.62 14.95
C PRO A 51 19.68 -9.95 15.73
N PRO A 52 20.58 -10.73 16.35
CA PRO A 52 21.57 -10.17 17.26
C PRO A 52 22.30 -9.06 16.50
N ALA A 53 22.29 -7.84 17.06
CA ALA A 53 22.83 -6.64 16.42
C ALA A 53 24.23 -6.89 15.82
N GLU A 54 25.00 -7.76 16.46
CA GLU A 54 26.30 -8.25 16.00
C GLU A 54 26.27 -8.84 14.58
N HIS A 55 25.27 -9.65 14.23
CA HIS A 55 25.14 -10.23 12.90
C HIS A 55 24.83 -9.17 11.83
N ILE A 56 23.97 -8.18 12.14
CA ILE A 56 23.68 -7.06 11.24
C ILE A 56 24.97 -6.26 11.01
N LEU A 57 25.69 -5.93 12.10
CA LEU A 57 26.92 -5.15 12.03
C LEU A 57 28.08 -5.90 11.36
N ALA A 58 28.13 -7.22 11.47
CA ALA A 58 29.09 -8.05 10.74
C ALA A 58 28.86 -8.01 9.22
N ASN A 59 27.63 -7.72 8.77
CA ASN A 59 27.23 -7.72 7.38
C ASN A 59 26.95 -6.31 6.81
N ILE A 60 27.49 -5.24 7.41
CA ILE A 60 27.30 -3.84 6.96
C ILE A 60 27.53 -3.66 5.44
N GLY A 61 28.48 -4.41 4.87
CA GLY A 61 28.77 -4.38 3.43
C GLY A 61 27.55 -4.68 2.55
N GLU A 62 26.65 -5.58 2.96
CA GLU A 62 25.44 -5.91 2.20
C GLU A 62 24.42 -4.75 2.18
N TYR A 63 24.38 -3.95 3.26
CA TYR A 63 23.50 -2.79 3.37
C TYR A 63 24.03 -1.62 2.54
N LEU A 64 25.33 -1.33 2.63
CA LEU A 64 25.98 -0.25 1.87
C LEU A 64 26.06 -0.54 0.37
N SER A 65 26.13 -1.81 -0.03
CA SER A 65 26.14 -2.21 -1.45
C SER A 65 24.74 -2.30 -2.07
N GLY A 66 23.68 -2.17 -1.27
CA GLY A 66 22.29 -2.33 -1.72
C GLY A 66 21.88 -3.77 -2.01
N VAL A 67 22.71 -4.77 -1.72
CA VAL A 67 22.38 -6.19 -1.91
C VAL A 67 21.17 -6.59 -1.06
N LYS A 68 21.13 -6.17 0.21
CA LYS A 68 20.00 -6.47 1.11
C LYS A 68 18.69 -5.84 0.59
N LYS A 69 18.74 -4.60 0.10
CA LYS A 69 17.60 -3.93 -0.53
C LYS A 69 17.12 -4.70 -1.76
N ARG A 70 18.02 -5.10 -2.66
CA ARG A 70 17.67 -5.86 -3.86
C ARG A 70 16.97 -7.17 -3.50
N ARG A 71 17.52 -7.94 -2.55
CA ARG A 71 16.91 -9.18 -2.05
C ARG A 71 15.51 -8.96 -1.50
N LEU A 72 15.30 -7.89 -0.72
CA LEU A 72 13.97 -7.54 -0.20
C LEU A 72 12.98 -7.26 -1.36
N VAL A 73 13.41 -6.47 -2.35
CA VAL A 73 12.59 -6.12 -3.52
C VAL A 73 12.22 -7.35 -4.35
N GLU A 74 13.20 -8.18 -4.68
CA GLU A 74 12.97 -9.44 -5.41
C GLU A 74 12.00 -10.35 -4.64
N TRP A 75 12.24 -10.52 -3.34
CA TRP A 75 11.40 -11.35 -2.48
C TRP A 75 9.95 -10.90 -2.44
N TYR A 76 9.65 -9.62 -2.14
CA TYR A 76 8.25 -9.22 -2.02
C TYR A 76 7.54 -9.21 -3.37
N LEU A 77 8.22 -8.94 -4.48
CA LEU A 77 7.63 -8.97 -5.82
C LEU A 77 7.21 -10.40 -6.18
N GLU A 78 8.12 -11.37 -5.98
CA GLU A 78 7.85 -12.79 -6.18
C GLU A 78 6.74 -13.27 -5.24
N TYR A 79 6.77 -12.87 -3.97
CA TYR A 79 5.76 -13.24 -2.98
C TYR A 79 4.37 -12.71 -3.35
N ILE A 80 4.25 -11.44 -3.71
CA ILE A 80 2.99 -10.82 -4.13
C ILE A 80 2.43 -11.52 -5.36
N GLU A 81 3.25 -11.77 -6.38
CA GLU A 81 2.85 -12.47 -7.60
C GLU A 81 2.36 -13.89 -7.28
N SER A 82 3.18 -14.69 -6.58
CA SER A 82 2.85 -16.07 -6.22
C SER A 82 1.59 -16.18 -5.37
N GLN A 83 1.41 -15.31 -4.37
CA GLN A 83 0.22 -15.33 -3.53
C GLN A 83 -1.03 -14.85 -4.27
N THR A 84 -0.90 -13.86 -5.16
CA THR A 84 -2.02 -13.42 -6.00
C THR A 84 -2.46 -14.53 -6.94
N ASP A 85 -1.51 -15.17 -7.63
CA ASP A 85 -1.80 -16.27 -8.56
C ASP A 85 -2.40 -17.48 -7.83
N ARG A 86 -1.85 -17.85 -6.67
CA ARG A 86 -2.41 -18.92 -5.81
C ARG A 86 -3.85 -18.62 -5.40
N TYR A 87 -4.14 -17.39 -4.97
CA TYR A 87 -5.48 -16.98 -4.61
C TYR A 87 -6.47 -17.12 -5.78
N LEU A 88 -6.07 -16.71 -6.99
CA LEU A 88 -6.90 -16.84 -8.19
C LEU A 88 -7.22 -18.32 -8.52
N ILE A 89 -6.23 -19.20 -8.38
CA ILE A 89 -6.40 -20.65 -8.58
C ILE A 89 -7.37 -21.22 -7.53
N ASP A 90 -7.09 -20.95 -6.25
CA ASP A 90 -7.80 -21.59 -5.14
C ASP A 90 -9.23 -21.07 -4.96
N GLN A 91 -9.47 -19.77 -5.14
CA GLN A 91 -10.76 -19.15 -4.85
C GLN A 91 -11.65 -18.96 -6.09
N ALA A 92 -11.07 -18.82 -7.28
CA ALA A 92 -11.83 -18.54 -8.51
C ALA A 92 -11.71 -19.65 -9.56
N HIS A 93 -10.92 -20.70 -9.29
CA HIS A 93 -10.60 -21.73 -10.28
C HIS A 93 -10.00 -21.16 -11.56
N PHE A 94 -9.22 -20.08 -11.46
CA PHE A 94 -8.50 -19.47 -12.59
C PHE A 94 -7.51 -20.47 -13.19
N ASN A 95 -7.45 -20.59 -14.51
CA ASN A 95 -6.62 -21.62 -15.16
C ASN A 95 -5.45 -21.01 -15.94
N PHE A 96 -4.32 -20.80 -15.28
CA PHE A 96 -3.11 -20.28 -15.93
C PHE A 96 -2.59 -21.12 -17.10
N SER A 97 -2.95 -22.41 -17.19
CA SER A 97 -2.50 -23.28 -18.29
C SER A 97 -3.09 -22.92 -19.66
N VAL A 98 -4.18 -22.13 -19.70
CA VAL A 98 -4.77 -21.68 -20.96
C VAL A 98 -4.05 -20.49 -21.59
N ILE A 99 -3.17 -19.83 -20.83
CA ILE A 99 -2.39 -18.66 -21.26
C ILE A 99 -1.03 -19.14 -21.79
N PRO A 100 -0.79 -19.14 -23.11
CA PRO A 100 0.50 -19.58 -23.65
C PRO A 100 1.59 -18.55 -23.34
N VAL A 101 2.81 -19.01 -23.07
CA VAL A 101 3.98 -18.13 -22.84
C VAL A 101 4.18 -17.16 -24.01
N MET A 102 3.98 -17.64 -25.23
CA MET A 102 4.03 -16.86 -26.47
C MET A 102 2.62 -16.73 -27.05
N TYR A 103 1.72 -16.05 -26.33
CA TYR A 103 0.29 -15.98 -26.65
C TYR A 103 -0.07 -15.28 -27.98
N ILE A 104 0.91 -14.62 -28.62
CA ILE A 104 0.78 -14.07 -29.97
C ILE A 104 0.93 -15.16 -31.04
N ASP A 105 1.83 -16.13 -30.82
CA ASP A 105 2.19 -17.15 -31.81
C ASP A 105 1.42 -18.46 -31.58
N THR A 106 1.13 -18.78 -30.31
CA THR A 106 0.46 -20.01 -29.91
C THR A 106 -0.97 -19.70 -29.46
N PRO A 107 -2.01 -20.36 -30.03
CA PRO A 107 -3.38 -20.14 -29.58
C PRO A 107 -3.58 -20.68 -28.16
N PRO A 108 -4.49 -20.08 -27.38
CA PRO A 108 -4.88 -20.63 -26.09
C PRO A 108 -5.56 -21.99 -26.29
N SER A 109 -5.48 -22.87 -25.28
CA SER A 109 -6.12 -24.20 -25.33
C SER A 109 -7.65 -24.13 -25.35
N SER A 110 -8.23 -23.07 -24.77
CA SER A 110 -9.67 -22.86 -24.70
C SER A 110 -10.02 -21.37 -24.64
N MET A 111 -10.74 -20.87 -25.64
CA MET A 111 -11.20 -19.47 -25.69
C MET A 111 -12.29 -19.17 -24.66
N SER A 112 -13.16 -20.13 -24.35
CA SER A 112 -14.20 -19.95 -23.33
C SER A 112 -13.59 -19.82 -21.93
N GLU A 113 -12.47 -20.51 -21.66
CA GLU A 113 -11.73 -20.33 -20.41
C GLU A 113 -11.06 -18.95 -20.34
N ILE A 114 -10.49 -18.44 -21.43
CA ILE A 114 -9.95 -17.06 -21.49
C ILE A 114 -11.04 -16.03 -21.16
N GLU A 115 -12.25 -16.17 -21.71
CA GLU A 115 -13.36 -15.27 -21.43
C GLU A 115 -13.83 -15.34 -19.97
N ARG A 116 -13.92 -16.54 -19.41
CA ARG A 116 -14.24 -16.77 -18.00
C ARG A 116 -13.20 -16.16 -17.08
N ASP A 117 -11.92 -16.42 -17.34
CA ASP A 117 -10.79 -15.92 -16.56
C ASP A 117 -10.70 -14.39 -16.64
N LEU A 118 -11.01 -13.80 -17.80
CA LEU A 118 -11.13 -12.35 -17.96
C LEU A 118 -12.27 -11.77 -17.11
N ALA A 119 -13.42 -12.45 -17.04
CA ALA A 119 -14.54 -12.03 -16.20
C ALA A 119 -14.19 -12.09 -14.70
N ILE A 120 -13.46 -13.12 -14.27
CA ILE A 120 -12.97 -13.26 -12.88
C ILE A 120 -12.08 -12.08 -12.51
N VAL A 121 -11.05 -11.79 -13.32
CA VAL A 121 -10.09 -10.71 -13.04
C VAL A 121 -10.79 -9.35 -13.00
N ARG A 122 -11.72 -9.10 -13.92
CA ARG A 122 -12.54 -7.88 -13.92
C ARG A 122 -13.38 -7.73 -12.66
N SER A 123 -14.03 -8.79 -12.21
CA SER A 123 -14.81 -8.76 -10.97
C SER A 123 -13.94 -8.35 -9.77
N TYR A 124 -12.72 -8.86 -9.68
CA TYR A 124 -11.80 -8.50 -8.59
C TYR A 124 -11.25 -7.08 -8.71
N LEU A 125 -10.96 -6.62 -9.93
CA LEU A 125 -10.58 -5.22 -10.17
C LEU A 125 -11.72 -4.26 -9.83
N ASP A 126 -12.97 -4.62 -10.14
CA ASP A 126 -14.15 -3.83 -9.81
C ASP A 126 -14.40 -3.76 -8.30
N ASP A 127 -14.22 -4.87 -7.57
CA ASP A 127 -14.31 -4.94 -6.10
C ASP A 127 -13.23 -4.10 -5.40
N LEU A 128 -12.05 -3.96 -6.04
CA LEU A 128 -10.95 -3.14 -5.54
C LEU A 128 -11.04 -1.68 -5.98
N ASN A 129 -11.98 -1.33 -6.86
CA ASN A 129 -12.13 0.04 -7.34
C ASN A 129 -12.98 0.89 -6.35
N PRO A 130 -12.40 1.90 -5.68
CA PRO A 130 -13.11 2.68 -4.67
C PRO A 130 -14.31 3.46 -5.25
N LEU A 131 -14.30 3.76 -6.55
CA LEU A 131 -15.38 4.52 -7.21
C LEU A 131 -16.68 3.73 -7.33
N ASN A 132 -16.62 2.40 -7.37
CA ASN A 132 -17.80 1.56 -7.56
C ASN A 132 -18.56 1.36 -6.23
N ASN A 133 -17.86 1.27 -5.11
CA ASN A 133 -18.46 0.98 -3.80
C ASN A 133 -19.40 2.07 -3.28
N ASN A 134 -19.19 3.33 -3.67
CA ASN A 134 -20.04 4.45 -3.24
C ASN A 134 -21.43 4.47 -3.89
N LYS A 135 -21.65 3.73 -4.99
CA LYS A 135 -22.94 3.73 -5.69
C LYS A 135 -23.99 2.83 -5.04
N THR A 136 -23.57 1.81 -4.31
CA THR A 136 -24.50 0.75 -3.84
C THR A 136 -25.18 1.09 -2.51
N GLN A 137 -24.63 2.01 -1.71
CA GLN A 137 -25.18 2.34 -0.38
C GLN A 137 -26.28 3.42 -0.39
N ASN A 138 -26.42 4.23 -1.45
CA ASN A 138 -27.40 5.34 -1.47
C ASN A 138 -28.77 4.99 -2.09
N GLY A 139 -29.02 3.71 -2.38
CA GLY A 139 -30.21 3.28 -3.13
C GLY A 139 -31.50 3.05 -2.33
N SER A 140 -31.51 3.26 -1.00
CA SER A 140 -32.69 2.94 -0.18
C SER A 140 -32.95 4.00 0.89
N GLY A 141 -33.73 5.03 0.55
CA GLY A 141 -34.46 5.83 1.55
C GLY A 141 -34.47 7.35 1.35
N SER A 142 -35.66 7.85 1.07
CA SER A 142 -36.17 9.21 1.32
C SER A 142 -35.48 10.42 0.68
N SER A 143 -36.15 10.90 -0.36
CA SER A 143 -36.29 12.30 -0.74
C SER A 143 -36.44 13.26 0.46
N GLY A 144 -35.61 14.31 0.48
CA GLY A 144 -35.94 15.58 1.14
C GLY A 144 -34.94 16.01 2.22
N GLY A 145 -34.01 16.90 1.87
CA GLY A 145 -33.21 17.59 2.86
C GLY A 145 -31.91 18.18 2.32
N SER A 146 -32.00 19.39 1.79
CA SER A 146 -30.84 20.21 1.45
C SER A 146 -30.11 20.63 2.73
N SER A 147 -28.93 20.08 3.01
CA SER A 147 -28.04 20.65 4.03
C SER A 147 -26.57 20.62 3.61
N SER A 148 -26.06 21.82 3.34
CA SER A 148 -24.67 22.16 3.13
C SER A 148 -23.89 22.01 4.43
N GLY A 149 -23.46 20.79 4.74
CA GLY A 149 -22.64 20.46 5.90
C GLY A 149 -21.25 20.00 5.48
N LEU A 150 -20.27 20.91 5.57
CA LEU A 150 -18.85 20.64 5.40
C LEU A 150 -18.37 19.76 6.59
N SER A 151 -18.54 18.44 6.49
CA SER A 151 -18.14 17.53 7.56
C SER A 151 -16.67 17.10 7.39
N THR A 152 -15.93 17.40 8.43
CA THR A 152 -14.52 17.18 8.66
C THR A 152 -14.25 15.75 9.14
N THR A 153 -13.05 15.25 8.82
CA THR A 153 -12.42 14.04 9.40
C THR A 153 -13.19 12.72 9.21
N SER A 154 -13.43 12.32 7.96
CA SER A 154 -13.75 10.92 7.67
C SER A 154 -12.52 10.07 7.99
N SER A 155 -12.67 9.13 8.92
CA SER A 155 -11.70 8.05 9.10
C SER A 155 -11.52 7.32 7.77
N PRO A 156 -10.31 6.83 7.44
CA PRO A 156 -10.06 6.15 6.18
C PRO A 156 -11.09 5.03 6.00
N ILE A 157 -11.85 5.11 4.90
CA ILE A 157 -12.89 4.14 4.57
C ILE A 157 -12.19 2.79 4.41
N GLN A 158 -12.33 1.92 5.40
CA GLN A 158 -11.80 0.56 5.31
C GLN A 158 -12.55 -0.16 4.19
N HIS A 159 -11.82 -0.70 3.22
CA HIS A 159 -12.40 -1.50 2.15
C HIS A 159 -12.89 -2.82 2.75
N ASP A 160 -14.20 -3.02 2.81
CA ASP A 160 -14.80 -4.20 3.45
C ASP A 160 -15.03 -5.37 2.48
N THR A 161 -14.50 -5.28 1.26
CA THR A 161 -14.74 -6.30 0.22
C THR A 161 -14.10 -7.63 0.58
N MET A 162 -14.75 -8.73 0.18
CA MET A 162 -14.24 -10.08 0.41
C MET A 162 -12.86 -10.29 -0.23
N VAL A 163 -12.63 -9.70 -1.41
CA VAL A 163 -11.33 -9.72 -2.09
C VAL A 163 -10.28 -9.02 -1.23
N TYR A 164 -10.58 -7.85 -0.66
CA TYR A 164 -9.62 -7.15 0.18
C TYR A 164 -9.22 -7.97 1.41
N LYS A 165 -10.20 -8.52 2.14
CA LYS A 165 -9.97 -9.31 3.35
C LYS A 165 -9.22 -10.62 3.09
N LYS A 166 -9.51 -11.29 1.97
CA LYS A 166 -8.94 -12.62 1.68
C LYS A 166 -7.65 -12.59 0.86
N LEU A 167 -7.46 -11.61 0.00
CA LEU A 167 -6.28 -11.48 -0.86
C LEU A 167 -5.34 -10.39 -0.36
N VAL A 168 -5.83 -9.15 -0.26
CA VAL A 168 -4.96 -7.98 -0.08
C VAL A 168 -4.38 -7.88 1.33
N GLU A 169 -5.22 -8.01 2.35
CA GLU A 169 -4.81 -7.83 3.74
C GLU A 169 -3.77 -8.87 4.21
N PRO A 170 -3.90 -10.18 3.92
CA PRO A 170 -2.90 -11.17 4.31
C PRO A 170 -1.55 -10.94 3.65
N ILE A 171 -1.53 -10.64 2.34
CA ILE A 171 -0.29 -10.35 1.60
C ILE A 171 0.36 -9.08 2.16
N ARG A 172 -0.40 -7.99 2.32
CA ARG A 172 0.09 -6.71 2.87
C ARG A 172 0.71 -6.91 4.24
N LYS A 173 0.05 -7.65 5.14
CA LYS A 173 0.54 -7.87 6.50
C LYS A 173 1.92 -8.54 6.51
N ILE A 174 2.10 -9.58 5.69
CA ILE A 174 3.36 -10.34 5.62
C ILE A 174 4.46 -9.49 4.99
N VAL A 175 4.19 -8.84 3.85
CA VAL A 175 5.17 -7.99 3.17
C VAL A 175 5.58 -6.80 4.04
N GLN A 176 4.62 -6.12 4.67
CA GLN A 176 4.93 -4.97 5.53
C GLN A 176 5.74 -5.39 6.77
N SER A 177 5.45 -6.56 7.36
CA SER A 177 6.22 -7.08 8.50
C SER A 177 7.70 -7.30 8.14
N GLU A 178 7.98 -7.81 6.95
CA GLU A 178 9.35 -8.01 6.48
C GLU A 178 10.04 -6.67 6.15
N ILE A 179 9.32 -5.74 5.48
CA ILE A 179 9.79 -4.38 5.24
C ILE A 179 10.15 -3.69 6.57
N ASP A 180 9.29 -3.78 7.58
CA ASP A 180 9.53 -3.17 8.89
C ASP A 180 10.75 -3.79 9.59
N THR A 181 10.96 -5.10 9.41
CA THR A 181 12.15 -5.79 9.93
C THR A 181 13.41 -5.26 9.26
N VAL A 182 13.44 -5.19 7.93
CA VAL A 182 14.59 -4.66 7.19
C VAL A 182 14.82 -3.17 7.48
N LYS A 183 13.76 -2.35 7.66
CA LYS A 183 13.89 -0.95 8.08
C LYS A 183 14.64 -0.83 9.40
N ARG A 184 14.27 -1.63 10.42
CA ARG A 184 14.98 -1.64 11.72
C ARG A 184 16.47 -2.00 11.57
N GLU A 185 16.79 -2.94 10.69
CA GLU A 185 18.19 -3.29 10.40
C GLU A 185 18.95 -2.11 9.76
N PHE A 186 18.38 -1.46 8.75
CA PHE A 186 19.00 -0.28 8.11
C PHE A 186 19.17 0.88 9.09
N GLU A 187 18.20 1.12 9.98
CA GLU A 187 18.30 2.14 11.03
C GLU A 187 19.45 1.86 12.00
N LEU A 188 19.66 0.60 12.38
CA LEU A 188 20.77 0.20 13.24
C LEU A 188 22.12 0.44 12.55
N VAL A 189 22.24 0.05 11.29
CA VAL A 189 23.45 0.29 10.46
C VAL A 189 23.72 1.79 10.34
N LEU A 190 22.69 2.58 10.03
CA LEU A 190 22.79 4.03 9.88
C LEU A 190 23.23 4.70 11.18
N TRP A 191 22.61 4.34 12.30
CA TRP A 191 22.97 4.84 13.63
C TRP A 191 24.42 4.49 13.99
N HIS A 192 24.84 3.23 13.77
CA HIS A 192 26.19 2.77 14.09
C HIS A 192 27.25 3.53 13.28
N LEU A 193 27.07 3.59 11.96
CA LEU A 193 28.04 4.21 11.06
C LEU A 193 28.14 5.73 11.26
N LEU A 194 27.01 6.43 11.48
CA LEU A 194 27.04 7.87 11.76
C LEU A 194 27.74 8.18 13.08
N ASN A 195 27.49 7.43 14.15
CA ASN A 195 28.16 7.66 15.42
C ASN A 195 29.67 7.37 15.33
N LYS A 196 30.06 6.32 14.60
CA LYS A 196 31.48 6.03 14.33
C LYS A 196 32.16 7.21 13.62
N LEU A 197 31.55 7.73 12.55
CA LEU A 197 32.07 8.90 11.82
C LEU A 197 32.13 10.17 12.67
N CYS A 198 31.12 10.42 13.51
CA CYS A 198 31.13 11.56 14.43
C CYS A 198 32.31 11.47 15.43
N ILE A 199 32.66 10.27 15.89
CA ILE A 199 33.81 10.06 16.79
C ILE A 199 35.12 10.30 16.03
N GLU A 200 35.28 9.73 14.84
CA GLU A 200 36.48 9.85 14.02
C GLU A 200 36.78 11.31 13.61
N LEU A 201 35.74 12.11 13.37
CA LEU A 201 35.85 13.52 12.98
C LEU A 201 35.84 14.49 14.18
N GLY A 202 35.84 13.99 15.42
CA GLY A 202 35.82 14.82 16.63
C GLY A 202 34.51 15.60 16.85
N ALA A 203 33.43 15.22 16.16
CA ALA A 203 32.12 15.86 16.20
C ALA A 203 31.22 15.29 17.31
N HIS A 204 31.72 15.26 18.56
CA HIS A 204 31.01 14.65 19.70
C HIS A 204 29.62 15.26 19.98
N GLY A 205 29.38 16.51 19.57
CA GLY A 205 28.08 17.17 19.69
C GLY A 205 27.00 16.66 18.71
N LEU A 206 27.37 15.87 17.70
CA LEU A 206 26.48 15.40 16.63
C LEU A 206 26.04 13.94 16.82
N GLN A 207 26.08 13.41 18.05
CA GLN A 207 25.68 12.04 18.31
C GLN A 207 24.19 11.83 18.02
N VAL A 208 23.90 10.92 17.09
CA VAL A 208 22.55 10.51 16.76
C VAL A 208 22.06 9.55 17.85
N LYS A 209 20.90 9.86 18.44
CA LYS A 209 20.30 9.00 19.47
C LYS A 209 19.81 7.69 18.86
N HIS A 210 20.01 6.60 19.57
CA HIS A 210 19.59 5.25 19.13
C HIS A 210 18.08 5.19 18.89
N PRO A 211 17.59 4.65 17.76
CA PRO A 211 16.17 4.66 17.40
C PRO A 211 15.28 3.97 18.45
N LEU A 212 15.66 2.77 18.92
CA LEU A 212 14.91 2.01 19.93
C LEU A 212 14.76 2.72 21.29
N ARG A 213 15.64 3.67 21.64
CA ARG A 213 15.60 4.31 22.96
C ARG A 213 14.60 5.45 23.06
N VAL A 214 14.03 5.91 21.95
CA VAL A 214 13.37 7.23 21.96
C VAL A 214 11.86 7.21 21.77
N GLY A 215 11.23 6.08 21.42
CA GLY A 215 9.79 6.06 21.11
C GLY A 215 9.39 7.17 20.13
N ARG A 216 10.34 7.65 19.32
CA ARG A 216 10.18 8.82 18.45
C ARG A 216 9.67 8.35 17.10
N SER A 217 8.95 9.22 16.41
CA SER A 217 8.59 8.98 15.01
C SER A 217 9.85 8.80 14.15
N PHE A 218 9.84 7.78 13.30
CA PHE A 218 10.90 7.45 12.33
C PHE A 218 11.35 8.69 11.54
N LYS A 219 10.39 9.53 11.13
CA LYS A 219 10.64 10.82 10.48
C LYS A 219 11.68 11.69 11.21
N ARG A 220 11.60 11.82 12.54
CA ARG A 220 12.56 12.63 13.31
C ARG A 220 13.95 12.01 13.34
N PHE A 221 14.04 10.69 13.33
CA PHE A 221 15.32 9.99 13.26
C PHE A 221 15.99 10.25 11.90
N TYR A 222 15.26 10.13 10.80
CA TYR A 222 15.79 10.38 9.46
C TYR A 222 16.23 11.84 9.27
N GLU A 223 15.41 12.80 9.70
CA GLU A 223 15.77 14.23 9.69
C GLU A 223 17.05 14.50 10.50
N SER A 224 17.22 13.83 11.64
CA SER A 224 18.44 13.94 12.45
C SER A 224 19.66 13.36 11.74
N CYS A 225 19.50 12.24 11.04
CA CYS A 225 20.57 11.63 10.25
C CYS A 225 20.99 12.53 9.09
N GLN A 226 20.03 13.07 8.32
CA GLN A 226 20.32 13.99 7.21
C GLN A 226 21.06 15.24 7.67
N LYS A 227 20.61 15.85 8.77
CA LYS A 227 21.30 17.02 9.35
C LYS A 227 22.73 16.68 9.75
N SER A 228 22.95 15.52 10.37
CA SER A 228 24.28 15.07 10.77
C SER A 228 25.17 14.85 9.54
N ILE A 229 24.65 14.19 8.50
CA ILE A 229 25.36 13.98 7.22
C ILE A 229 25.76 15.32 6.59
N GLN A 230 24.83 16.27 6.48
CA GLN A 230 25.09 17.59 5.91
C GLN A 230 26.14 18.38 6.70
N GLN A 231 26.10 18.30 8.03
CA GLN A 231 27.09 18.95 8.89
C GLN A 231 28.48 18.32 8.74
N LEU A 232 28.57 16.98 8.69
CA LEU A 232 29.84 16.28 8.49
C LEU A 232 30.43 16.59 7.09
N LEU A 233 29.59 16.69 6.05
CA LEU A 233 30.03 17.13 4.72
C LEU A 233 30.57 18.58 4.76
N ALA A 234 29.89 19.48 5.47
CA ALA A 234 30.32 20.88 5.61
C ALA A 234 31.63 21.05 6.40
N MET A 235 31.97 20.10 7.29
CA MET A 235 33.22 20.10 8.05
C MET A 235 34.47 19.74 7.21
N GLY A 236 34.32 19.49 5.90
CA GLY A 236 35.45 19.20 5.02
C GLY A 236 35.97 17.77 5.17
N ALA A 237 35.06 16.82 5.35
CA ALA A 237 35.39 15.40 5.44
C ALA A 237 36.30 14.95 4.28
N GLN A 238 37.32 14.14 4.60
CA GLN A 238 38.24 13.59 3.60
C GLN A 238 37.49 12.81 2.51
N SER A 239 38.13 12.60 1.35
CA SER A 239 37.52 11.92 0.19
C SER A 239 36.90 10.56 0.53
N HIS A 240 37.56 9.77 1.40
CA HIS A 240 37.04 8.48 1.86
C HIS A 240 35.74 8.61 2.67
N HIS A 241 35.70 9.54 3.63
CA HIS A 241 34.50 9.80 4.44
C HIS A 241 33.35 10.34 3.59
N ARG A 242 33.64 11.10 2.54
CA ARG A 242 32.60 11.60 1.63
C ARG A 242 31.85 10.47 0.93
N LEU A 243 32.56 9.48 0.38
CA LEU A 243 31.92 8.31 -0.24
C LEU A 243 31.02 7.58 0.75
N GLN A 244 31.47 7.41 1.99
CA GLN A 244 30.68 6.77 3.03
C GLN A 244 29.44 7.60 3.41
N LEU A 245 29.57 8.93 3.50
CA LEU A 245 28.44 9.82 3.77
C LEU A 245 27.41 9.81 2.63
N ASP A 246 27.85 9.70 1.38
CA ASP A 246 26.98 9.56 0.22
C ASP A 246 26.19 8.25 0.30
N GLN A 247 26.83 7.12 0.63
CA GLN A 247 26.15 5.83 0.85
C GLN A 247 25.14 5.87 2.01
N LEU A 248 25.48 6.56 3.11
CA LEU A 248 24.55 6.75 4.23
C LEU A 248 23.34 7.60 3.82
N ASN A 249 23.55 8.60 2.96
CA ASN A 249 22.47 9.42 2.42
C ASN A 249 21.55 8.62 1.49
N GLU A 250 22.10 7.68 0.70
CA GLU A 250 21.31 6.73 -0.09
C GLU A 250 20.43 5.85 0.81
N ILE A 251 20.99 5.29 1.90
CA ILE A 251 20.21 4.53 2.89
C ILE A 251 19.04 5.34 3.46
N VAL A 252 19.25 6.62 3.78
CA VAL A 252 18.16 7.48 4.24
C VAL A 252 17.09 7.65 3.16
N GLY A 253 17.49 7.84 1.90
CA GLY A 253 16.56 7.90 0.78
C GLY A 253 15.72 6.63 0.65
N ASP A 254 16.34 5.47 0.83
CA ASP A 254 15.67 4.17 0.77
C ASP A 254 14.67 3.96 1.91
N LEU A 255 15.03 4.37 3.13
CA LEU A 255 14.12 4.33 4.28
C LEU A 255 12.90 5.25 4.08
N LEU A 256 13.11 6.45 3.53
CA LEU A 256 12.03 7.36 3.17
C LEU A 256 11.12 6.76 2.09
N HIS A 257 11.69 6.09 1.10
CA HIS A 257 10.92 5.38 0.08
C HIS A 257 10.02 4.29 0.68
N LEU A 258 10.55 3.48 1.61
CA LEU A 258 9.76 2.43 2.28
C LEU A 258 8.64 3.02 3.16
N ASP A 259 8.88 4.14 3.84
CA ASP A 259 7.82 4.90 4.54
C ASP A 259 6.73 5.40 3.57
N MET A 260 7.13 5.87 2.39
CA MET A 260 6.18 6.30 1.36
C MET A 260 5.36 5.14 0.82
N MET A 261 5.94 3.95 0.62
CA MET A 261 5.18 2.75 0.24
C MET A 261 4.09 2.41 1.27
N GLU A 262 4.44 2.42 2.56
CA GLU A 262 3.49 2.17 3.65
C GLU A 262 2.38 3.24 3.69
N HIS A 263 2.74 4.51 3.47
CA HIS A 263 1.78 5.60 3.36
C HIS A 263 0.81 5.36 2.20
N MET A 264 1.34 5.02 1.03
CA MET A 264 0.54 4.73 -0.17
C MET A 264 -0.45 3.58 0.06
N ASP A 265 -0.09 2.56 0.83
CA ASP A 265 -1.01 1.47 1.19
C ASP A 265 -2.13 1.92 2.14
N LYS A 266 -1.82 2.81 3.08
CA LYS A 266 -2.82 3.38 4.00
C LYS A 266 -3.79 4.31 3.29
N THR A 267 -3.30 5.06 2.30
CA THR A 267 -4.10 6.06 1.59
C THR A 267 -4.66 5.57 0.26
N PHE A 268 -4.36 4.34 -0.15
CA PHE A 268 -4.69 3.78 -1.47
C PHE A 268 -6.16 4.07 -1.85
N PHE A 269 -7.11 3.64 -1.02
CA PHE A 269 -8.54 3.81 -1.33
C PHE A 269 -9.10 5.21 -1.06
N THR A 270 -8.29 6.12 -0.51
CA THR A 270 -8.72 7.50 -0.20
C THR A 270 -8.19 8.53 -1.19
N VAL A 271 -7.07 8.22 -1.87
CA VAL A 271 -6.41 9.14 -2.79
C VAL A 271 -6.94 8.90 -4.20
N ASP A 272 -7.26 9.98 -4.91
CA ASP A 272 -7.52 9.88 -6.34
C ASP A 272 -6.20 9.59 -7.07
N HIS A 273 -6.00 8.33 -7.44
CA HIS A 273 -4.80 7.88 -8.14
C HIS A 273 -4.58 8.56 -9.50
N ARG A 274 -5.59 9.23 -10.06
CA ARG A 274 -5.45 10.01 -11.31
C ARG A 274 -4.70 11.32 -11.10
N LEU A 275 -4.68 11.82 -9.87
CA LEU A 275 -4.01 13.07 -9.50
C LEU A 275 -2.57 12.86 -9.03
N LEU A 276 -2.17 11.60 -8.82
CA LEU A 276 -0.79 11.28 -8.48
C LEU A 276 0.11 11.63 -9.68
N SER A 277 1.18 12.39 -9.40
CA SER A 277 2.16 12.71 -10.44
C SER A 277 2.75 11.44 -11.02
N GLN A 278 2.81 11.35 -12.35
CA GLN A 278 3.51 10.29 -13.06
C GLN A 278 5.01 10.23 -12.69
N ASP A 279 5.55 11.32 -12.15
CA ASP A 279 6.94 11.43 -11.73
C ASP A 279 7.23 10.77 -10.37
N ASN A 280 6.20 10.33 -9.65
CA ASN A 280 6.37 9.61 -8.37
C ASN A 280 5.91 8.15 -8.51
N PRO A 281 6.79 7.24 -8.97
CA PRO A 281 6.44 5.86 -9.28
C PRO A 281 6.31 4.98 -8.02
N ILE A 282 6.14 5.56 -6.84
CA ILE A 282 6.07 4.79 -5.59
C ILE A 282 4.72 4.12 -5.51
N VAL A 283 4.76 2.78 -5.52
CA VAL A 283 3.59 1.92 -5.42
C VAL A 283 3.70 1.13 -4.12
N GLY A 284 2.65 1.19 -3.29
CA GLY A 284 2.54 0.32 -2.11
C GLY A 284 2.20 -1.14 -2.48
N VAL A 285 2.17 -2.04 -1.50
CA VAL A 285 1.83 -3.46 -1.70
C VAL A 285 0.45 -3.63 -2.36
N VAL A 286 -0.54 -2.84 -1.95
CA VAL A 286 -1.90 -2.88 -2.51
C VAL A 286 -1.87 -2.53 -4.00
N GLY A 287 -1.12 -1.49 -4.36
CA GLY A 287 -0.98 -1.08 -5.75
C GLY A 287 -0.24 -2.13 -6.60
N MET A 288 0.73 -2.85 -6.03
CA MET A 288 1.42 -3.94 -6.73
C MET A 288 0.48 -5.12 -7.02
N ILE A 289 -0.39 -5.48 -6.07
CA ILE A 289 -1.43 -6.52 -6.27
C ILE A 289 -2.39 -6.10 -7.39
N VAL A 290 -2.89 -4.85 -7.35
CA VAL A 290 -3.78 -4.32 -8.40
C VAL A 290 -3.08 -4.30 -9.76
N ASN A 291 -1.80 -3.91 -9.82
CA ASN A 291 -1.02 -3.93 -11.05
C ASN A 291 -0.84 -5.36 -11.60
N ARG A 292 -0.62 -6.37 -10.75
CA ARG A 292 -0.61 -7.78 -11.18
C ARG A 292 -1.94 -8.17 -11.82
N LEU A 293 -3.07 -7.84 -11.20
CA LEU A 293 -4.41 -8.12 -11.76
C LEU A 293 -4.65 -7.38 -13.09
N GLN A 294 -4.24 -6.11 -13.20
CA GLN A 294 -4.36 -5.34 -14.44
C GLN A 294 -3.50 -5.92 -15.58
N ARG A 295 -2.29 -6.40 -15.27
CA ARG A 295 -1.44 -7.10 -16.26
C ARG A 295 -2.13 -8.35 -16.80
N LEU A 296 -2.67 -9.19 -15.92
CA LEU A 296 -3.46 -10.37 -16.31
C LEU A 296 -4.68 -9.97 -17.15
N GLU A 297 -5.42 -8.93 -16.77
CA GLU A 297 -6.56 -8.44 -17.56
C GLU A 297 -6.14 -8.03 -18.98
N ASN A 298 -5.02 -7.32 -19.11
CA ASN A 298 -4.50 -6.88 -20.40
C ASN A 298 -4.02 -8.06 -21.27
N GLU A 299 -3.30 -9.02 -20.69
CA GLU A 299 -2.89 -10.24 -21.38
C GLU A 299 -4.10 -11.01 -21.92
N LEU A 300 -5.10 -11.27 -21.08
CA LEU A 300 -6.34 -11.96 -21.46
C LEU A 300 -7.13 -11.19 -22.52
N LYS A 301 -7.21 -9.85 -22.42
CA LYS A 301 -7.83 -9.00 -23.45
C LYS A 301 -7.11 -9.13 -24.79
N THR A 302 -5.78 -9.07 -24.79
CA THR A 302 -4.98 -9.19 -26.01
C THR A 302 -5.17 -10.56 -26.65
N ILE A 303 -5.19 -11.64 -25.87
CA ILE A 303 -5.48 -13.00 -26.35
C ILE A 303 -6.87 -13.06 -26.99
N ASN A 304 -7.88 -12.55 -26.26
CA ASN A 304 -9.26 -12.56 -26.74
C ASN A 304 -9.40 -11.79 -28.06
N GLN A 305 -8.84 -10.58 -28.16
CA GLN A 305 -8.86 -9.77 -29.38
C GLN A 305 -8.12 -10.44 -30.54
N HIS A 306 -6.97 -11.06 -30.27
CA HIS A 306 -6.13 -11.66 -31.30
C HIS A 306 -6.73 -12.93 -31.91
N TRP A 307 -7.36 -13.78 -31.09
CA TRP A 307 -7.81 -15.11 -31.50
C TRP A 307 -9.32 -15.21 -31.81
N SER A 308 -10.18 -14.42 -31.17
CA SER A 308 -11.64 -14.50 -31.38
C SER A 308 -12.09 -14.11 -32.79
N GLY A 309 -11.37 -13.21 -33.46
CA GLY A 309 -11.66 -12.81 -34.83
C GLY A 309 -11.19 -13.80 -35.91
N LYS A 310 -10.25 -14.69 -35.58
CA LYS A 310 -9.65 -15.63 -36.54
C LYS A 310 -10.43 -16.94 -36.70
N LEU A 311 -11.26 -17.29 -35.71
CA LEU A 311 -11.95 -18.59 -35.65
C LEU A 311 -13.29 -18.62 -36.39
N LEU A 312 -13.81 -17.47 -36.81
CA LEU A 312 -14.94 -17.44 -37.74
C LEU A 312 -14.35 -17.43 -39.16
N PRO A 313 -14.38 -18.56 -39.89
CA PRO A 313 -14.24 -18.46 -41.34
C PRO A 313 -15.33 -17.49 -41.77
N GLN A 314 -14.92 -16.34 -42.29
CA GLN A 314 -15.84 -15.50 -43.04
C GLN A 314 -16.34 -16.39 -44.17
N THR A 315 -17.50 -16.99 -43.98
CA THR A 315 -18.32 -17.49 -45.07
C THR A 315 -18.63 -16.25 -45.87
N ASN A 316 -17.72 -15.95 -46.81
CA ASN A 316 -17.90 -15.01 -47.89
C ASN A 316 -19.06 -15.58 -48.71
N ASN A 317 -20.27 -15.39 -48.21
CA ASN A 317 -21.49 -15.47 -48.98
C ASN A 317 -21.48 -14.24 -49.89
N ASN A 318 -20.58 -14.26 -50.87
CA ASN A 318 -20.70 -13.55 -52.12
C ASN A 318 -21.86 -14.17 -52.90
N ASN A 319 -23.06 -14.14 -52.32
CA ASN A 319 -24.27 -14.16 -53.12
C ASN A 319 -24.40 -12.75 -53.69
N ASN A 320 -23.73 -12.57 -54.83
CA ASN A 320 -24.13 -11.64 -55.87
C ASN A 320 -25.61 -11.89 -56.20
N ILE A 321 -26.50 -11.33 -55.39
CA ILE A 321 -27.85 -11.05 -55.82
C ILE A 321 -27.73 -9.81 -56.70
N ILE A 322 -27.50 -10.08 -57.98
CA ILE A 322 -27.91 -9.20 -59.07
C ILE A 322 -29.42 -9.01 -58.86
N ASN A 323 -29.82 -7.86 -58.32
CA ASN A 323 -31.21 -7.40 -58.44
C ASN A 323 -31.25 -6.05 -59.16
N THR A 324 -31.49 -6.19 -60.46
CA THR A 324 -32.21 -5.25 -61.30
C THR A 324 -33.45 -4.65 -60.61
N ASN A 325 -33.64 -3.35 -60.82
CA ASN A 325 -34.88 -2.57 -60.76
C ASN A 325 -36.18 -3.34 -60.45
N ASN A 326 -36.93 -2.92 -59.42
CA ASN A 326 -38.23 -2.27 -59.63
C ASN A 326 -38.89 -1.77 -58.33
N ASN A 327 -39.20 -0.49 -58.39
CA ASN A 327 -40.28 0.27 -57.76
C ASN A 327 -41.47 -0.59 -57.24
N HIS A 328 -41.67 -0.71 -55.92
CA HIS A 328 -43.02 -0.69 -55.34
C HIS A 328 -43.04 -0.37 -53.84
N ASN A 329 -44.00 0.49 -53.52
CA ASN A 329 -44.38 1.01 -52.23
C ASN A 329 -45.26 -0.03 -51.50
N HIS A 330 -44.83 -0.57 -50.36
CA HIS A 330 -45.76 -1.17 -49.40
C HIS A 330 -45.22 -1.21 -47.97
N ASN A 331 -46.03 -0.66 -47.08
CA ASN A 331 -45.97 -0.84 -45.63
C ASN A 331 -45.99 -2.32 -45.28
N ASN A 332 -45.03 -2.80 -44.48
CA ASN A 332 -45.35 -3.86 -43.54
C ASN A 332 -44.47 -3.88 -42.30
N ILE A 333 -45.16 -4.15 -41.19
CA ILE A 333 -44.76 -4.16 -39.79
C ILE A 333 -43.75 -5.29 -39.56
N ASN A 334 -42.57 -4.95 -39.04
CA ASN A 334 -41.57 -5.93 -38.60
C ASN A 334 -41.50 -5.97 -37.07
N TYR A 335 -41.66 -7.19 -36.55
CA TYR A 335 -41.35 -7.61 -35.19
C TYR A 335 -39.89 -7.29 -34.88
N ILE A 336 -39.68 -6.50 -33.82
CA ILE A 336 -38.38 -6.21 -33.22
C ILE A 336 -37.97 -7.45 -32.42
N ASN A 337 -37.00 -8.19 -32.93
CA ASN A 337 -36.25 -9.18 -32.15
C ASN A 337 -34.94 -8.51 -31.70
N ASN A 338 -34.95 -7.96 -30.48
CA ASN A 338 -33.80 -7.30 -29.86
C ASN A 338 -32.82 -8.35 -29.33
N ASN A 339 -31.75 -8.60 -30.08
CA ASN A 339 -30.46 -9.02 -29.53
C ASN A 339 -29.35 -8.39 -30.39
N HIS A 340 -29.20 -7.08 -30.23
CA HIS A 340 -28.07 -6.33 -30.76
C HIS A 340 -27.27 -5.82 -29.57
N ILE A 341 -26.21 -6.55 -29.22
CA ILE A 341 -25.19 -6.11 -28.27
C ILE A 341 -24.46 -4.96 -28.94
N ASN A 342 -24.80 -3.75 -28.50
CA ASN A 342 -24.29 -2.50 -29.02
C ASN A 342 -22.85 -2.31 -28.52
N ASN A 343 -21.88 -2.74 -29.32
CA ASN A 343 -20.46 -2.70 -29.00
C ASN A 343 -19.82 -1.37 -29.44
N ASN A 344 -20.43 -0.25 -29.01
CA ASN A 344 -19.91 1.10 -29.25
C ASN A 344 -19.93 1.90 -27.94
N ASN A 345 -18.97 1.59 -27.07
CA ASN A 345 -18.41 2.54 -26.13
C ASN A 345 -16.95 2.17 -25.86
N ILE A 346 -16.13 2.43 -26.88
CA ILE A 346 -14.67 2.43 -26.74
C ILE A 346 -14.33 3.68 -25.91
N ASN A 347 -14.30 3.50 -24.59
CA ASN A 347 -13.61 4.44 -23.72
C ASN A 347 -12.12 4.37 -24.07
N ASN A 348 -11.65 5.46 -24.67
CA ASN A 348 -10.28 5.67 -25.08
C ASN A 348 -9.41 5.87 -23.82
N TYR A 349 -9.12 4.79 -23.09
CA TYR A 349 -8.04 4.76 -22.11
C TYR A 349 -6.73 4.53 -22.85
N ASN A 350 -6.06 5.63 -23.16
CA ASN A 350 -4.72 5.64 -23.72
C ASN A 350 -3.73 5.18 -22.63
N ASN A 351 -3.60 3.87 -22.43
CA ASN A 351 -2.55 3.25 -21.63
C ASN A 351 -1.28 3.17 -22.49
N ASN A 352 -0.52 4.26 -22.52
CA ASN A 352 0.81 4.28 -23.11
C ASN A 352 1.83 3.78 -22.07
N TYR A 353 1.81 2.47 -21.78
CA TYR A 353 2.89 1.82 -21.03
C TYR A 353 3.94 1.34 -22.02
N ASN A 354 4.99 2.16 -22.13
CA ASN A 354 6.15 1.88 -22.95
C ASN A 354 6.96 0.75 -22.27
N ASN A 355 6.91 -0.45 -22.84
CA ASN A 355 7.64 -1.62 -22.37
C ASN A 355 9.11 -1.48 -22.81
N ASN A 356 9.92 -0.79 -22.00
CA ASN A 356 11.34 -0.63 -22.26
C ASN A 356 12.15 -1.65 -21.46
N ASN A 357 12.34 -2.80 -22.09
CA ASN A 357 13.33 -3.78 -21.68
C ASN A 357 14.70 -3.28 -22.17
N ASN A 358 15.53 -2.72 -21.29
CA ASN A 358 16.95 -2.61 -21.59
C ASN A 358 17.86 -2.64 -20.38
N ASN A 359 18.94 -3.39 -20.57
CA ASN A 359 19.95 -3.81 -19.64
C ASN A 359 21.15 -2.87 -19.76
N ASN A 360 21.45 -2.05 -18.74
CA ASN A 360 22.81 -1.70 -18.27
C ASN A 360 22.81 -0.49 -17.31
N ASN A 361 23.37 -0.74 -16.12
CA ASN A 361 24.44 -0.02 -15.43
C ASN A 361 24.60 1.52 -15.57
N ASN A 362 24.82 2.15 -14.41
CA ASN A 362 25.09 3.57 -14.10
C ASN A 362 23.87 4.51 -13.96
N ASN A 363 23.34 4.60 -12.73
CA ASN A 363 22.56 5.76 -12.28
C ASN A 363 23.37 6.57 -11.26
N ASN A 364 23.99 7.65 -11.76
CA ASN A 364 24.42 8.77 -10.96
C ASN A 364 23.19 9.65 -10.69
N TYR A 365 22.50 9.42 -9.56
CA TYR A 365 21.36 10.25 -9.16
C TYR A 365 21.87 11.57 -8.60
N ASN A 366 21.84 12.61 -9.43
CA ASN A 366 22.01 13.98 -8.99
C ASN A 366 20.73 14.43 -8.27
N ASN A 367 20.68 14.19 -6.96
CA ASN A 367 19.54 14.48 -6.09
C ASN A 367 19.52 15.97 -5.73
N ASN A 368 18.76 16.77 -6.49
CA ASN A 368 18.53 18.18 -6.21
C ASN A 368 17.07 18.41 -5.80
N ASN A 369 16.67 17.84 -4.65
CA ASN A 369 15.38 18.13 -4.03
C ASN A 369 15.49 19.31 -3.07
N ASN A 370 15.20 20.50 -3.61
CA ASN A 370 15.07 21.74 -2.87
C ASN A 370 13.67 21.83 -2.23
N TYR A 371 13.48 21.21 -1.07
CA TYR A 371 12.32 21.48 -0.21
C TYR A 371 12.57 22.77 0.59
N ASN A 372 12.19 23.91 0.02
CA ASN A 372 12.22 25.18 0.73
C ASN A 372 10.94 25.44 1.52
N ASN A 373 11.16 25.87 2.77
CA ASN A 373 10.21 26.30 3.78
C ASN A 373 9.19 27.33 3.28
N ILE A 374 7.91 27.09 3.55
CA ILE A 374 6.89 28.14 3.62
C ILE A 374 6.54 28.32 5.10
N SER A 375 7.11 29.34 5.74
CA SER A 375 6.58 29.90 6.99
C SER A 375 5.74 31.14 6.66
N PRO A 376 4.55 31.31 7.24
CA PRO A 376 3.76 32.51 7.07
C PRO A 376 4.32 33.63 7.96
N ARG A 377 4.81 34.71 7.35
CA ARG A 377 5.08 35.97 8.07
C ARG A 377 3.75 36.66 8.35
N LEU A 378 3.47 36.88 9.63
CA LEU A 378 2.49 37.85 10.12
C LEU A 378 3.05 39.27 9.88
N ASN A 379 2.20 40.14 9.34
CA ASN A 379 2.45 41.57 9.21
C ASN A 379 2.49 42.25 10.58
N GLN A 380 3.55 43.03 10.82
CA GLN A 380 3.53 44.28 11.58
C GLN A 380 4.31 45.32 10.78
#